data_AF-A0A4U3MKI4-F1
#
_entry.id   AF-A0A4U3MKI4-F1
#
_cell.length_a   1.000
_cell.length_b   1.000
_cell.length_c   1.000
_cell.angle_alpha   90.00
_cell.angle_beta   90.00
_cell.angle_gamma   90.00
#
_symmetry.space_group_name_H-M   'P 1'
#
loop_
_entity.id
_entity.type
_entity.pdbx_description
1 polymer ?
#
loop_
_entity_poly.entity_id
_entity_poly.type
_entity_poly.pdbx_seq_one_letter_code
_entity_poly.pdbx_strand_id
1 'polypeptide(L)'
;MIVCEWLVETIVCKSDYSYCGYSFTIETISNSKKVVFDIAKLKTKEELKKDKQDYERINICWIELKKSYRLSKYQRFVRLKESNRPRKAISNILNIPFWKLREYEEYYNGNTKPLTIKGYFHLRKFLTDEQIRRRYKIPRCEFNQFLKSVHSCSLPKIG
;
A
#
# COMPACT_ATOMS: atom_id res chain seq x y z
N MET A 1 6.28 -5.67 -3.38
CA MET A 1 5.11 -6.33 -2.77
C MET A 1 3.92 -6.01 -3.64
N ILE A 2 3.12 -7.00 -4.02
CA ILE A 2 1.89 -6.77 -4.80
C ILE A 2 0.76 -6.55 -3.81
N VAL A 3 -0.02 -5.49 -4.00
CA VAL A 3 -1.26 -5.25 -3.28
C VAL A 3 -2.40 -5.43 -4.27
N CYS A 4 -3.41 -6.18 -3.86
CA CYS A 4 -4.62 -6.46 -4.60
C CYS A 4 -5.78 -5.78 -3.88
N GLU A 5 -6.52 -4.94 -4.60
CA GLU A 5 -7.74 -4.32 -4.13
C GLU A 5 -8.95 -5.06 -4.70
N TRP A 6 -9.85 -5.46 -3.82
CA TRP A 6 -10.99 -6.30 -4.10
C TRP A 6 -12.28 -5.57 -3.78
N LEU A 7 -13.28 -5.73 -4.64
CA LEU A 7 -14.68 -5.49 -4.27
C LEU A 7 -15.27 -6.83 -3.84
N VAL A 8 -15.89 -6.86 -2.66
CA VAL A 8 -16.51 -8.05 -2.11
C VAL A 8 -17.89 -7.71 -1.59
N GLU A 9 -18.86 -8.52 -1.95
CA GLU A 9 -20.22 -8.39 -1.45
C GLU A 9 -20.60 -9.60 -0.62
N THR A 10 -21.25 -9.34 0.49
CA THR A 10 -21.71 -10.37 1.42
C THR A 10 -23.21 -10.24 1.63
N ILE A 11 -23.90 -11.38 1.67
CA ILE A 11 -25.30 -11.45 2.07
C ILE A 11 -25.38 -12.14 3.42
N VAL A 12 -26.15 -11.54 4.32
CA VAL A 12 -26.46 -12.05 5.64
C VAL A 12 -27.88 -12.58 5.63
N CYS A 13 -28.07 -13.80 6.12
CA CYS A 13 -29.37 -14.40 6.37
C CYS A 13 -29.68 -14.27 7.87
N LYS A 14 -30.85 -13.71 8.19
CA LYS A 14 -31.38 -13.58 9.55
C LYS A 14 -32.39 -14.68 9.85
N SER A 15 -32.76 -14.83 11.12
CA SER A 15 -33.69 -15.86 11.58
C SER A 15 -35.14 -15.68 11.12
N ASP A 16 -35.51 -14.46 10.71
CA ASP A 16 -36.78 -14.17 10.06
C ASP A 16 -36.74 -14.41 8.54
N TYR A 17 -35.69 -15.07 8.03
CA TYR A 17 -35.40 -15.28 6.61
C TYR A 17 -35.22 -14.00 5.79
N SER A 18 -35.08 -12.83 6.44
CA SER A 18 -34.71 -11.60 5.76
C SER A 18 -33.23 -11.59 5.40
N TYR A 19 -32.90 -10.82 4.36
CA TYR A 19 -31.54 -10.67 3.85
C TYR A 19 -31.06 -9.23 3.94
N CYS A 20 -29.81 -9.03 4.34
CA CYS A 20 -29.12 -7.76 4.17
C CYS A 20 -27.78 -7.95 3.45
N GLY A 21 -27.51 -7.04 2.51
CA GLY A 21 -26.28 -7.02 1.72
C GLY A 21 -25.30 -6.01 2.26
N TYR A 22 -24.01 -6.35 2.22
CA TYR A 22 -22.90 -5.43 2.52
C TYR A 22 -21.89 -5.48 1.39
N SER A 23 -21.29 -4.34 1.07
CA SER A 23 -20.25 -4.21 0.05
C SER A 23 -19.00 -3.59 0.66
N PHE A 24 -17.84 -4.20 0.41
CA PHE A 24 -16.57 -3.78 0.97
C PHE A 24 -15.49 -3.70 -0.11
N THR A 25 -14.69 -2.64 -0.02
CA THR A 25 -13.36 -2.62 -0.63
C THR A 25 -12.34 -3.19 0.35
N ILE A 26 -11.60 -4.21 -0.09
CA ILE A 26 -10.61 -4.93 0.73
C ILE A 26 -9.26 -4.94 0.02
N GLU A 27 -8.22 -4.46 0.70
CA GLU A 27 -6.85 -4.57 0.23
C GLU A 27 -6.12 -5.75 0.87
N THR A 28 -5.40 -6.53 0.07
CA THR A 28 -4.59 -7.67 0.52
C THR A 28 -3.21 -7.67 -0.14
N ILE A 29 -2.22 -8.25 0.55
CA ILE A 29 -0.82 -8.32 0.07
C ILE A 29 -0.58 -9.53 -0.88
N SER A 30 -1.64 -10.25 -1.21
CA SER A 30 -1.60 -11.45 -2.04
C SER A 30 -2.93 -11.60 -2.78
N ASN A 31 -2.92 -12.26 -3.93
CA ASN A 31 -4.13 -12.60 -4.68
C ASN A 31 -4.93 -13.76 -4.03
N SER A 32 -4.96 -13.84 -2.70
CA SER A 32 -5.56 -14.95 -1.96
C SER A 32 -7.03 -14.65 -1.65
N LYS A 33 -7.94 -15.27 -2.40
CA LYS A 33 -9.38 -15.16 -2.17
C LYS A 33 -9.79 -15.58 -0.76
N LYS A 34 -9.10 -16.58 -0.16
CA LYS A 34 -9.36 -17.04 1.21
C LYS A 34 -9.18 -15.89 2.22
N VAL A 35 -8.06 -15.17 2.14
CA VAL A 35 -7.79 -14.02 3.03
C VAL A 35 -8.84 -12.93 2.84
N VAL A 36 -9.24 -12.67 1.59
CA VAL A 36 -10.27 -11.69 1.26
C VAL A 36 -11.62 -12.09 1.87
N PHE A 37 -12.00 -13.36 1.78
CA PHE A 37 -13.24 -13.89 2.36
C PHE A 37 -13.25 -13.79 3.88
N ASP A 38 -12.14 -14.14 4.53
CA ASP A 38 -12.01 -14.07 6.00
C ASP A 38 -12.16 -12.61 6.49
N ILE A 39 -11.52 -11.65 5.79
CA ILE A 39 -11.65 -10.22 6.09
C ILE A 39 -13.08 -9.73 5.84
N ALA A 40 -13.70 -10.12 4.72
CA ALA A 40 -15.07 -9.70 4.40
C ALA A 40 -16.05 -10.17 5.47
N LYS A 41 -16.00 -11.45 5.85
CA LYS A 41 -16.83 -12.00 6.92
C LYS A 41 -16.59 -11.30 8.26
N LEU A 42 -15.34 -10.97 8.59
CA LEU A 42 -15.02 -10.25 9.81
C LEU A 42 -15.64 -8.84 9.81
N LYS A 43 -15.49 -8.09 8.70
CA LYS A 43 -16.12 -6.77 8.55
C LYS A 43 -17.64 -6.83 8.63
N THR A 44 -18.28 -7.79 7.96
CA THR A 44 -19.74 -7.99 8.05
C THR A 44 -20.17 -8.24 9.50
N LYS A 45 -19.44 -9.09 10.24
CA LYS A 45 -19.72 -9.32 11.67
C LYS A 45 -19.56 -8.07 12.52
N GLU A 46 -18.58 -7.22 12.22
CA GLU A 46 -18.38 -5.96 12.93
C GLU A 46 -19.53 -4.98 12.69
N GLU A 47 -20.02 -4.86 11.45
CA GLU A 47 -21.20 -4.03 11.13
C GLU A 47 -22.46 -4.56 11.83
N LEU A 48 -22.73 -5.88 11.75
CA LEU A 48 -23.87 -6.48 12.45
C LEU A 48 -23.83 -6.26 13.96
N LYS A 49 -22.64 -6.31 14.58
CA LYS A 49 -22.46 -6.01 16.01
C LYS A 49 -22.76 -4.55 16.34
N LYS A 50 -22.34 -3.60 15.50
CA LYS A 50 -22.66 -2.17 15.70
C LYS A 50 -24.17 -1.95 15.64
N ASP A 51 -24.83 -2.62 14.71
CA ASP A 51 -26.28 -2.52 14.50
C ASP A 51 -27.10 -3.35 15.49
N LYS A 52 -26.45 -4.10 16.38
CA LYS A 52 -27.07 -5.07 17.31
C LYS A 52 -28.01 -6.04 16.60
N GLN A 53 -27.61 -6.50 15.42
CA GLN A 53 -28.39 -7.45 14.62
C GLN A 53 -27.84 -8.87 14.77
N ASP A 54 -28.75 -9.80 15.08
CA ASP A 54 -28.45 -11.22 15.03
C ASP A 54 -28.47 -11.74 13.59
N TYR A 55 -27.71 -12.81 13.35
CA TYR A 55 -27.61 -13.45 12.05
C TYR A 55 -27.38 -14.94 12.21
N GLU A 56 -27.85 -15.72 11.24
CA GLU A 56 -27.61 -17.17 11.19
C GLU A 56 -26.38 -17.48 10.34
N ARG A 57 -26.27 -16.79 9.19
CA ARG A 57 -25.24 -17.11 8.20
C ARG A 57 -24.81 -15.88 7.42
N ILE A 58 -23.51 -15.81 7.14
CA ILE A 58 -22.89 -14.83 6.25
C ILE A 58 -22.30 -15.57 5.05
N ASN A 59 -22.77 -15.22 3.86
CA ASN A 59 -22.28 -15.77 2.60
C ASN A 59 -21.60 -14.68 1.77
N ILE A 60 -20.57 -15.06 1.03
CA ILE A 60 -19.99 -14.19 0.00
C ILE A 60 -20.79 -14.42 -1.28
N CYS A 61 -21.38 -13.37 -1.84
CA CYS A 61 -22.17 -13.47 -3.08
C CYS A 61 -21.41 -12.94 -4.30
N TRP A 62 -20.48 -12.00 -4.11
CA TRP A 62 -19.67 -11.46 -5.19
C TRP A 62 -18.23 -11.21 -4.74
N ILE A 63 -17.28 -11.42 -5.65
CA ILE A 63 -15.88 -11.05 -5.47
C ILE A 63 -15.26 -10.67 -6.81
N GLU A 64 -14.60 -9.52 -6.83
CA GLU A 64 -13.95 -8.99 -8.02
C GLU A 64 -12.62 -8.34 -7.66
N LEU A 65 -11.55 -8.70 -8.38
CA LEU A 65 -10.26 -8.02 -8.28
C LEU A 65 -10.33 -6.73 -9.10
N LYS A 66 -10.42 -5.57 -8.43
CA LYS A 66 -10.52 -4.26 -9.10
C LYS A 66 -9.18 -3.81 -9.66
N LYS A 67 -8.12 -3.91 -8.87
CA LYS A 67 -6.77 -3.54 -9.31
C LYS A 67 -5.70 -4.31 -8.56
N SER A 68 -4.56 -4.49 -9.21
CA SER A 68 -3.34 -4.92 -8.56
C SER A 68 -2.22 -3.93 -8.85
N TYR A 69 -1.44 -3.61 -7.83
CA TYR A 69 -0.36 -2.64 -7.97
C TYR A 69 0.82 -3.01 -7.07
N ARG A 70 2.01 -2.58 -7.46
CA ARG A 70 3.24 -2.88 -6.73
C ARG A 70 3.59 -1.74 -5.79
N LEU A 71 3.61 -2.01 -4.50
CA LEU A 71 4.12 -1.07 -3.50
C LEU A 71 5.62 -1.29 -3.22
N SER A 72 6.33 -0.17 -3.10
CA SER A 72 7.67 -0.11 -2.53
C SER A 72 7.62 -0.31 -1.02
N LYS A 73 8.76 -0.68 -0.40
CA LYS A 73 8.86 -0.76 1.07
C LYS A 73 8.59 0.60 1.72
N TYR A 74 9.00 1.69 1.07
CA TYR A 74 8.75 3.05 1.54
C TYR A 74 7.27 3.44 1.43
N GLN A 75 6.61 3.16 0.30
CA GLN A 75 5.17 3.43 0.18
C GLN A 75 4.34 2.64 1.22
N ARG A 76 4.76 1.42 1.55
CA ARG A 76 4.15 0.67 2.67
C ARG A 76 4.43 1.31 4.02
N PHE A 77 5.65 1.81 4.24
CA PHE A 77 5.98 2.59 5.43
C PHE A 77 5.04 3.79 5.61
N VAL A 78 4.81 4.58 4.55
CA VAL A 78 3.91 5.75 4.56
C VAL A 78 2.52 5.36 5.07
N ARG A 79 1.90 4.34 4.49
CA ARG A 79 0.56 3.86 4.93
C ARG A 79 0.53 3.37 6.37
N LEU A 80 1.58 2.68 6.81
CA LEU A 80 1.68 2.21 8.19
C LEU A 80 1.85 3.38 9.18
N LYS A 81 2.56 4.43 8.76
CA LYS A 81 2.74 5.64 9.57
C LYS A 81 1.43 6.43 9.67
N GLU A 82 0.72 6.61 8.57
CA GLU A 82 -0.59 7.29 8.51
C GLU A 82 -1.68 6.56 9.30
N SER A 83 -1.61 5.23 9.38
CA SER A 83 -2.47 4.42 10.26
C SER A 83 -2.02 4.40 11.73
N ASN A 84 -1.15 5.33 12.14
CA ASN A 84 -0.63 5.50 13.50
C ASN A 84 -0.04 4.21 14.12
N ARG A 85 0.57 3.35 13.30
CA ARG A 85 1.19 2.12 13.83
C ARG A 85 2.45 2.45 14.64
N PRO A 86 2.68 1.76 15.77
CA PRO A 86 3.89 1.95 16.56
C PRO A 86 5.15 1.61 15.75
N ARG A 87 6.21 2.39 15.97
CA ARG A 87 7.49 2.27 15.25
C ARG A 87 8.05 0.84 15.21
N LYS A 88 8.01 0.13 16.34
CA LYS A 88 8.46 -1.27 16.45
C LYS A 88 7.64 -2.21 15.56
N ALA A 89 6.33 -2.02 15.51
CA ALA A 89 5.45 -2.81 14.64
C ALA A 89 5.75 -2.56 13.16
N ILE A 90 5.97 -1.29 12.77
CA ILE A 90 6.35 -0.94 11.40
C ILE A 90 7.66 -1.63 10.99
N SER A 91 8.69 -1.60 11.86
CA SER A 91 9.98 -2.26 11.62
C SER A 91 9.80 -3.75 11.34
N ASN A 92 8.99 -4.42 12.16
CA ASN A 92 8.72 -5.86 12.05
C ASN A 92 7.94 -6.18 10.78
N ILE A 93 6.88 -5.43 10.48
CA ILE A 93 6.03 -5.63 9.30
C ILE A 93 6.81 -5.45 8.00
N LEU A 94 7.71 -4.46 7.95
CA LEU A 94 8.52 -4.17 6.77
C LEU A 94 9.76 -5.07 6.67
N ASN A 95 10.08 -5.81 7.74
CA ASN A 95 11.31 -6.55 7.93
C ASN A 95 12.52 -5.68 7.53
N ILE A 96 12.69 -4.56 8.25
CA ILE A 96 13.82 -3.64 8.08
C ILE A 96 14.47 -3.33 9.43
N PRO A 97 15.80 -3.10 9.45
CA PRO A 97 16.50 -2.69 10.65
C PRO A 97 16.18 -1.22 11.01
N PHE A 98 16.43 -0.87 12.28
CA PHE A 98 16.12 0.45 12.84
C PHE A 98 16.73 1.62 12.06
N TRP A 99 18.00 1.50 11.62
CA TRP A 99 18.67 2.54 10.84
C TRP A 99 17.98 2.81 9.50
N LYS A 100 17.40 1.78 8.87
CA LYS A 100 16.65 1.89 7.62
C LYS A 100 15.29 2.54 7.84
N LEU A 101 14.65 2.23 8.96
CA LEU A 101 13.40 2.88 9.36
C LEU A 101 13.62 4.38 9.61
N ARG A 102 14.72 4.75 10.26
CA ARG A 102 15.10 6.16 10.46
C ARG A 102 15.31 6.90 9.12
N GLU A 103 15.95 6.27 8.14
CA GLU A 103 16.08 6.85 6.78
C GLU A 103 14.71 7.14 6.15
N TYR A 104 13.73 6.25 6.34
CA TYR A 104 12.36 6.47 5.83
C TYR A 104 11.64 7.60 6.58
N GLU A 105 11.80 7.68 7.89
CA GLU A 105 11.24 8.77 8.71
C GLU A 105 11.82 10.13 8.33
N GLU A 106 13.14 10.23 8.11
CA GLU A 106 13.79 11.47 7.68
C GLU A 106 13.26 11.95 6.32
N TYR A 107 13.10 11.03 5.37
CA TYR A 107 12.57 11.35 4.05
C TYR A 107 11.08 11.73 4.10
N TYR A 108 10.27 11.01 4.88
CA TYR A 108 8.83 11.29 5.05
C TYR A 108 8.55 12.65 5.71
N ASN A 109 9.34 13.02 6.71
CA ASN A 109 9.19 14.30 7.42
C ASN A 109 9.66 15.51 6.57
N GLY A 110 10.14 15.30 5.34
CA GLY A 110 10.64 16.38 4.49
C GLY A 110 12.02 16.92 4.90
N ASN A 111 12.75 16.21 5.76
CA ASN A 111 14.09 16.64 6.22
C ASN A 111 15.19 16.43 5.18
N THR A 112 14.82 15.98 3.98
CA THR A 112 15.71 15.71 2.85
C THR A 112 15.44 16.70 1.72
N LYS A 113 16.49 17.21 1.09
CA LYS A 113 16.33 18.09 -0.09
C LYS A 113 15.67 17.31 -1.23
N PRO A 114 14.69 17.90 -1.96
CA PRO A 114 14.11 17.24 -3.12
C PRO A 114 15.11 17.22 -4.29
N LEU A 115 15.17 16.10 -5.00
CA LEU A 115 15.95 15.98 -6.24
C LEU A 115 15.04 16.24 -7.44
N THR A 116 15.31 17.31 -8.18
CA THR A 116 14.61 17.62 -9.43
C THR A 116 15.25 16.90 -10.61
N ILE A 117 14.50 16.69 -11.70
CA ILE A 117 15.02 16.06 -12.93
C ILE A 117 16.20 16.86 -13.51
N LYS A 118 16.08 18.19 -13.60
CA LYS A 118 17.16 19.07 -14.05
C LYS A 118 18.40 18.97 -13.15
N GLY A 119 18.20 18.98 -11.83
CA GLY A 119 19.28 18.82 -10.85
C GLY A 119 19.98 17.47 -10.96
N TYR A 120 19.22 16.40 -11.18
CA TYR A 120 19.76 15.06 -11.41
C TYR A 120 20.67 15.01 -12.63
N PHE A 121 20.22 15.48 -13.80
CA PHE A 121 21.04 15.47 -15.03
C PHE A 121 22.31 16.32 -14.90
N HIS A 122 22.25 17.45 -14.20
CA HIS A 122 23.43 18.26 -13.93
C HIS A 122 24.45 17.49 -13.07
N LEU A 123 23.99 16.87 -11.98
CA LEU A 123 24.86 16.11 -11.08
C LEU A 123 25.39 14.83 -11.71
N ARG A 124 24.63 14.18 -12.60
CA ARG A 124 25.02 12.92 -13.25
C ARG A 124 26.26 13.06 -14.13
N LYS A 125 26.58 14.28 -14.59
CA LYS A 125 27.83 14.59 -15.31
C LYS A 125 29.08 14.34 -14.46
N PHE A 126 28.96 14.43 -13.14
CA PHE A 126 30.11 14.40 -12.22
C PHE A 126 30.02 13.31 -11.15
N LEU A 127 28.80 12.83 -10.86
CA LEU A 127 28.53 11.89 -9.78
C LEU A 127 27.82 10.64 -10.29
N THR A 128 28.05 9.53 -9.59
CA THR A 128 27.30 8.29 -9.77
C THR A 128 25.90 8.40 -9.15
N ASP A 129 24.98 7.57 -9.63
CA ASP A 129 23.62 7.45 -9.12
C ASP A 129 23.57 7.23 -7.59
N GLU A 130 24.45 6.37 -7.08
CA GLU A 130 24.51 6.08 -5.65
C GLU A 130 25.07 7.27 -4.84
N GLN A 131 26.02 8.02 -5.38
CA GLN A 131 26.52 9.25 -4.74
C GLN A 131 25.43 10.32 -4.69
N ILE A 132 24.68 10.52 -5.78
CA ILE A 132 23.55 11.47 -5.84
C ILE A 132 22.48 11.06 -4.83
N ARG A 133 22.08 9.79 -4.84
CA ARG A 133 21.09 9.25 -3.90
C ARG A 133 21.48 9.50 -2.44
N ARG A 134 22.73 9.19 -2.07
CA ARG A 134 23.24 9.40 -0.71
C ARG A 134 23.27 10.88 -0.34
N ARG A 135 23.72 11.74 -1.25
CA ARG A 135 23.76 13.20 -1.04
C ARG A 135 22.38 13.79 -0.74
N TYR A 136 21.34 13.28 -1.39
CA TYR A 136 19.95 13.72 -1.18
C TYR A 136 19.22 12.87 -0.13
N LYS A 137 19.90 11.89 0.49
CA LYS A 137 19.33 10.95 1.47
C LYS A 137 18.03 10.28 1.01
N ILE A 138 17.92 9.96 -0.28
CA ILE A 138 16.70 9.38 -0.86
C ILE A 138 16.71 7.87 -0.61
N PRO A 139 15.62 7.29 -0.07
CA PRO A 139 15.46 5.85 0.03
C PRO A 139 15.70 5.16 -1.33
N ARG A 140 16.52 4.11 -1.35
CA ARG A 140 16.89 3.40 -2.60
C ARG A 140 15.69 2.98 -3.46
N CYS A 141 14.58 2.57 -2.84
CA CYS A 141 13.38 2.21 -3.59
C CYS A 141 12.72 3.41 -4.28
N GLU A 142 12.70 4.58 -3.63
CA GLU A 142 12.14 5.82 -4.19
C GLU A 142 13.06 6.39 -5.26
N PHE A 143 14.37 6.32 -5.05
CA PHE A 143 15.34 6.72 -6.07
C PHE A 143 15.23 5.86 -7.34
N ASN A 144 15.02 4.55 -7.19
CA ASN A 144 14.77 3.68 -8.35
C ASN A 144 13.46 4.02 -9.08
N GLN A 145 12.41 4.46 -8.36
CA GLN A 145 11.18 4.94 -8.99
C GLN A 145 11.43 6.25 -9.72
N PHE A 146 12.18 7.18 -9.13
CA PHE A 146 12.62 8.41 -9.78
C PHE A 146 13.38 8.11 -11.08
N LEU A 147 14.36 7.22 -11.07
CA LEU A 147 15.10 6.85 -12.29
C LEU A 147 14.20 6.30 -13.39
N LYS A 148 13.23 5.44 -13.04
CA LYS A 148 12.24 4.95 -14.01
C LYS A 148 11.44 6.10 -14.65
N SER A 149 11.03 7.09 -13.85
CA SER A 149 10.32 8.26 -14.34
C SER A 149 11.20 9.11 -15.29
N VAL A 150 12.49 9.22 -14.97
CA VAL A 150 13.47 9.92 -15.82
C VAL A 150 13.61 9.21 -17.17
N HIS A 151 13.72 7.88 -17.17
CA HIS A 151 13.83 7.08 -18.40
C HIS A 151 12.58 7.15 -19.28
N SER A 152 11.37 7.17 -18.67
CA SER A 152 10.12 7.34 -19.42
C SER A 152 9.97 8.74 -20.02
N CYS A 153 10.55 9.78 -19.40
CA CYS A 153 10.54 11.14 -19.94
C CYS A 153 11.59 11.37 -21.03
N SER A 154 12.63 10.53 -21.12
CA SER A 154 13.69 10.63 -22.13
C SER A 154 13.41 9.89 -23.44
N LEU A 155 12.29 9.18 -23.57
CA LEU A 155 11.89 8.56 -24.84
C LEU A 155 11.07 9.57 -25.66
N PRO A 156 11.52 9.96 -26.88
CA PRO A 156 10.62 10.61 -27.82
C PRO A 156 9.51 9.63 -28.16
N LYS A 157 8.25 10.09 -28.11
CA LYS A 157 7.15 9.39 -28.77
C LYS A 157 7.48 9.39 -30.26
N ILE A 158 7.96 8.27 -30.76
CA ILE A 158 8.03 8.03 -32.20
C ILE A 158 6.57 7.87 -32.63
N GLY A 159 6.03 8.91 -33.25
CA GLY A 159 4.81 8.87 -34.03
C GLY A 159 5.06 8.28 -35.40
#